data_AF-A0A1I0S9W1-F1
#
_entry.id   AF-A0A1I0S9W1-F1
#
_cell.length_a   1.000
_cell.length_b   1.000
_cell.length_c   1.000
_cell.angle_alpha   90.00
_cell.angle_beta   90.00
_cell.angle_gamma   90.00
#
_symmetry.space_group_name_H-M   'P 1'
#
loop_
_entity.id
_entity.type
_entity.pdbx_description
1 polymer ?
#
loop_
_entity_poly.entity_id
_entity_poly.type
_entity_poly.pdbx_seq_one_letter_code
_entity_poly.pdbx_strand_id
1 'polypeptide(L)'
;MPLPYLRLMAITLLFACHHNNQDKEKKSSEKDTRMVRCYVPPTTDKDWYSTGKKAPKLKGLEGIRFQISTASKEAQTYFSQGMMLAYGFNHAEAARSFFEAIRLDSSCAMAYWGYAYVLGPNYNAGMEEDNYERAYEAALKAKSLSKNCSPKETALIEALTTRYAAKPPADRKALDSAYAAAMKKVYIQYPADPDIGALYVESLMDLHPWDLYEKKTKAPRQWTPELLTILEHLMKINPGHPGAHHFYIHALEASATPEKALKSAQLLETLVPGSGHLLHMPSHIYINTGDYHLGSLSNVQALAADSTYTTACHAQGAYPLAYYPHNYHFLAATATLEGHSKLAWNAAKHLQQNTAADIMRMPGWGTLHYYTIPYYIAVKFSMWDTIALLTPPAKDLVYPRAIWHYAKGMAYLGKNDLANAQKEMDSLHTLASDTVLQQLTVWNINTTADLVQIATRVLSAGIACKQGQLDKAASLLGDAVVMEDKLNYNEPPDWFFSVRHHLGAVLLKAGKYPEAEKVYQQDLQTWRKNGWALAGLHNALTLMNKKSEAQKIKSAFNDSWKYADIKIQSSSSITD
;
A
#
# COMPACT_ATOMS: atom_id res chain seq x y z
N MET A 1 -25.19 -75.76 32.22
CA MET A 1 -24.73 -76.49 33.43
C MET A 1 -23.72 -75.60 34.17
N PRO A 2 -23.75 -75.60 35.51
CA PRO A 2 -23.66 -74.39 36.33
C PRO A 2 -22.23 -74.02 36.81
N LEU A 3 -22.11 -72.73 37.20
CA LEU A 3 -21.32 -72.06 38.28
C LEU A 3 -20.41 -72.92 39.21
N PRO A 4 -19.49 -72.36 40.05
CA PRO A 4 -19.38 -70.96 40.53
C PRO A 4 -17.95 -70.39 40.81
N TYR A 5 -17.94 -69.06 41.03
CA TYR A 5 -17.19 -68.25 42.01
C TYR A 5 -16.12 -68.85 42.93
N LEU A 6 -15.03 -68.11 43.15
CA LEU A 6 -14.64 -67.67 44.51
C LEU A 6 -13.73 -66.42 44.51
N ARG A 7 -14.04 -65.50 45.43
CA ARG A 7 -13.32 -64.26 45.79
C ARG A 7 -12.29 -64.54 46.89
N LEU A 8 -11.24 -63.70 46.99
CA LEU A 8 -10.63 -63.13 48.23
C LEU A 8 -9.45 -62.23 47.80
N MET A 9 -9.49 -60.89 47.84
CA MET A 9 -9.31 -59.94 48.95
C MET A 9 -8.06 -60.14 49.83
N ALA A 10 -7.17 -59.12 49.81
CA ALA A 10 -6.58 -58.37 50.96
C ALA A 10 -5.07 -58.03 50.72
N ILE A 11 -4.69 -56.74 50.58
CA ILE A 11 -4.10 -55.86 51.64
C ILE A 11 -2.62 -56.24 51.91
N THR A 12 -1.55 -55.43 51.92
CA THR A 12 -1.25 -53.98 51.83
C THR A 12 0.29 -53.77 51.92
N LEU A 13 0.78 -52.62 51.45
CA LEU A 13 1.78 -51.72 52.10
C LEU A 13 3.32 -51.95 52.00
N LEU A 14 3.96 -50.88 51.46
CA LEU A 14 5.18 -50.16 51.88
C LEU A 14 6.43 -50.17 50.97
N PHE A 15 6.55 -49.03 50.27
CA PHE A 15 7.72 -48.23 49.86
C PHE A 15 9.14 -48.71 50.21
N ALA A 16 10.02 -48.76 49.19
CA ALA A 16 11.24 -47.93 49.14
C ALA A 16 11.83 -47.92 47.71
N CYS A 17 12.14 -46.71 47.22
CA CYS A 17 12.68 -46.42 45.89
C CYS A 17 14.16 -46.79 45.75
N HIS A 18 14.56 -47.34 44.61
CA HIS A 18 15.79 -46.93 43.92
C HIS A 18 15.66 -47.09 42.40
N HIS A 19 16.00 -46.00 41.71
CA HIS A 19 15.95 -45.78 40.26
C HIS A 19 16.80 -46.78 39.47
N ASN A 20 16.31 -47.24 38.31
CA ASN A 20 16.69 -46.60 37.04
C ASN A 20 15.78 -47.09 35.90
N ASN A 21 15.18 -46.14 35.20
CA ASN A 21 14.17 -46.35 34.17
C ASN A 21 14.83 -46.28 32.78
N GLN A 22 14.80 -47.38 32.02
CA GLN A 22 14.90 -47.35 30.57
C GLN A 22 13.87 -48.34 30.03
N ASP A 23 12.71 -47.82 29.65
CA ASP A 23 11.76 -48.59 28.85
C ASP A 23 11.40 -47.85 27.57
N LYS A 24 11.51 -48.62 26.49
CA LYS A 24 11.17 -48.30 25.12
C LYS A 24 9.65 -48.23 25.00
N GLU A 25 9.11 -47.11 24.54
CA GLU A 25 7.73 -47.09 24.03
C GLU A 25 7.61 -46.54 22.60
N LYS A 26 7.11 -47.44 21.75
CA LYS A 26 6.19 -47.27 20.62
C LYS A 26 6.18 -45.91 19.90
N LYS A 27 6.70 -45.96 18.66
CA LYS A 27 6.36 -45.03 17.57
C LYS A 27 4.85 -45.11 17.25
N SER A 28 4.08 -44.12 17.68
CA SER A 28 2.84 -43.72 17.00
C SER A 28 3.15 -42.56 16.05
N SER A 29 2.82 -42.73 14.78
CA SER A 29 2.93 -41.71 13.75
C SER A 29 1.86 -40.63 13.95
N GLU A 30 2.17 -39.61 14.75
CA GLU A 30 1.46 -38.34 14.64
C GLU A 30 2.04 -37.59 13.45
N LYS A 31 1.21 -37.41 12.42
CA LYS A 31 1.43 -36.39 11.41
C LYS A 31 1.48 -35.06 12.15
N ASP A 32 2.69 -34.51 12.26
CA ASP A 32 2.97 -33.16 12.75
C ASP A 32 2.24 -32.18 11.82
N THR A 33 0.98 -31.90 12.16
CA THR A 33 0.23 -30.79 11.58
C THR A 33 0.83 -29.53 12.18
N ARG A 34 2.00 -29.13 11.67
CA ARG A 34 2.58 -27.82 11.99
C ARG A 34 1.53 -26.78 11.62
N MET A 35 0.82 -26.28 12.64
CA MET A 35 0.12 -25.01 12.53
C MET A 35 1.16 -24.01 12.06
N VAL A 36 1.01 -23.57 10.81
CA VAL A 36 1.74 -22.42 10.27
C VAL A 36 1.26 -21.22 11.09
N ARG A 37 1.96 -20.94 12.20
CA ARG A 37 1.85 -19.65 12.86
C ARG A 37 2.44 -18.64 11.89
N CYS A 38 1.64 -17.68 11.44
CA CYS A 38 2.13 -16.52 10.71
C CYS A 38 3.21 -15.86 11.58
N TYR A 39 4.48 -16.03 11.20
CA TYR A 39 5.60 -15.34 11.83
C TYR A 39 5.60 -13.91 11.30
N VAL A 40 5.81 -12.94 12.19
CA VAL A 40 5.88 -11.53 11.82
C VAL A 40 7.13 -11.34 10.96
N PRO A 41 7.03 -10.81 9.72
CA PRO A 41 8.20 -10.58 8.90
C PRO A 41 9.17 -9.65 9.64
N PRO A 42 10.46 -10.02 9.77
CA PRO A 42 11.41 -9.12 10.41
C PRO A 42 11.65 -7.90 9.53
N THR A 43 11.84 -6.75 10.17
CA THR A 43 12.09 -5.47 9.48
C THR A 43 13.49 -5.40 8.88
N THR A 44 14.45 -6.18 9.40
CA THR A 44 15.82 -6.24 8.90
C THR A 44 16.12 -7.56 8.20
N ASP A 45 17.09 -7.54 7.29
CA ASP A 45 17.50 -8.70 6.49
C ASP A 45 18.94 -9.16 6.76
N LYS A 46 19.62 -8.53 7.73
CA LYS A 46 21.05 -8.72 8.02
C LYS A 46 21.45 -10.19 8.23
N ASP A 47 20.64 -10.96 8.95
CA ASP A 47 20.94 -12.36 9.28
C ASP A 47 21.02 -13.23 8.02
N TRP A 48 20.25 -12.90 6.97
CA TRP A 48 20.22 -13.67 5.72
C TRP A 48 21.61 -13.78 5.08
N TYR A 49 22.38 -12.67 5.05
CA TYR A 49 23.69 -12.61 4.41
C TYR A 49 24.73 -13.51 5.07
N SER A 50 24.55 -13.84 6.36
CA SER A 50 25.44 -14.72 7.12
C SER A 50 25.13 -16.21 6.94
N THR A 51 23.92 -16.55 6.46
CA THR A 51 23.45 -17.95 6.38
C THR A 51 24.08 -18.77 5.26
N GLY A 52 24.76 -18.12 4.33
CA GLY A 52 25.28 -18.76 3.13
C GLY A 52 24.22 -19.17 2.10
N LYS A 53 22.93 -18.90 2.36
CA LYS A 53 21.81 -19.18 1.44
C LYS A 53 22.01 -18.45 0.11
N LYS A 54 21.79 -19.16 -1.00
CA LYS A 54 21.86 -18.61 -2.37
C LYS A 54 20.59 -17.79 -2.67
N ALA A 55 20.75 -16.64 -3.31
CA ALA A 55 19.60 -15.85 -3.79
C ALA A 55 18.80 -16.62 -4.85
N PRO A 56 17.46 -16.65 -4.79
CA PRO A 56 16.66 -17.35 -5.78
C PRO A 56 16.74 -16.66 -7.15
N LYS A 57 16.66 -17.45 -8.23
CA LYS A 57 16.40 -16.92 -9.58
C LYS A 57 14.90 -16.85 -9.79
N LEU A 58 14.40 -15.65 -9.95
CA LEU A 58 12.99 -15.36 -10.13
C LEU A 58 12.67 -15.32 -11.63
N LYS A 59 11.49 -15.83 -11.99
CA LYS A 59 11.01 -15.84 -13.39
C LYS A 59 10.22 -14.58 -13.68
N GLY A 60 10.17 -14.15 -14.94
CA GLY A 60 9.34 -13.00 -15.34
C GLY A 60 9.96 -11.64 -15.00
N LEU A 61 11.26 -11.60 -14.71
CA LEU A 61 12.04 -10.39 -14.43
C LEU A 61 13.06 -10.08 -15.54
N GLU A 62 12.86 -10.66 -16.73
CA GLU A 62 13.70 -10.42 -17.90
C GLU A 62 13.45 -9.00 -18.46
N GLY A 63 14.42 -8.45 -19.21
CA GLY A 63 14.25 -7.18 -19.93
C GLY A 63 15.33 -6.13 -19.70
N ILE A 64 16.16 -6.30 -18.65
CA ILE A 64 17.33 -5.44 -18.41
C ILE A 64 18.43 -5.73 -19.42
N ARG A 65 18.95 -4.67 -20.07
CA ARG A 65 20.03 -4.73 -21.06
C ARG A 65 21.33 -4.05 -20.57
N PHE A 66 21.51 -3.99 -19.25
CA PHE A 66 22.68 -3.40 -18.62
C PHE A 66 23.82 -4.44 -18.53
N GLN A 67 24.78 -4.36 -19.44
CA GLN A 67 25.98 -5.19 -19.41
C GLN A 67 27.03 -4.61 -18.44
N ILE A 68 27.64 -5.46 -17.62
CA ILE A 68 28.69 -5.10 -16.66
C ILE A 68 30.02 -5.77 -16.96
N SER A 69 31.11 -5.17 -16.47
CA SER A 69 32.47 -5.69 -16.51
C SER A 69 32.63 -6.88 -15.54
N THR A 70 32.27 -8.07 -16.01
CA THR A 70 32.47 -9.36 -15.33
C THR A 70 32.73 -10.47 -16.34
N ALA A 71 33.53 -11.46 -15.97
CA ALA A 71 33.67 -12.71 -16.73
C ALA A 71 32.60 -13.75 -16.35
N SER A 72 31.91 -13.55 -15.22
CA SER A 72 30.90 -14.48 -14.72
C SER A 72 29.53 -14.19 -15.32
N LYS A 73 29.10 -15.06 -16.24
CA LYS A 73 27.74 -14.99 -16.83
C LYS A 73 26.64 -15.08 -15.77
N GLU A 74 26.89 -15.82 -14.70
CA GLU A 74 25.93 -15.95 -13.61
C GLU A 74 25.86 -14.66 -12.76
N ALA A 75 27.00 -14.01 -12.49
CA ALA A 75 27.01 -12.71 -11.82
C ALA A 75 26.27 -11.64 -12.64
N GLN A 76 26.46 -11.61 -13.96
CA GLN A 76 25.70 -10.74 -14.87
C GLN A 76 24.19 -10.99 -14.76
N THR A 77 23.76 -12.25 -14.68
CA THR A 77 22.34 -12.61 -14.57
C THR A 77 21.74 -12.09 -13.26
N TYR A 78 22.43 -12.29 -12.14
CA TYR A 78 22.00 -11.79 -10.84
C TYR A 78 22.02 -10.26 -10.76
N PHE A 79 22.99 -9.61 -11.39
CA PHE A 79 23.00 -8.16 -11.51
C PHE A 79 21.77 -7.65 -12.30
N SER A 80 21.47 -8.26 -13.45
CA SER A 80 20.29 -7.90 -14.24
C SER A 80 18.98 -8.13 -13.48
N GLN A 81 18.87 -9.22 -12.72
CA GLN A 81 17.73 -9.46 -11.83
C GLN A 81 17.64 -8.38 -10.74
N GLY A 82 18.77 -8.02 -10.12
CA GLY A 82 18.85 -6.97 -9.11
C GLY A 82 18.39 -5.61 -9.64
N MET A 83 18.80 -5.24 -10.86
CA MET A 83 18.33 -4.01 -11.51
C MET A 83 16.82 -4.02 -11.77
N MET A 84 16.26 -5.13 -12.26
CA MET A 84 14.81 -5.23 -12.47
C MET A 84 14.04 -5.11 -11.15
N LEU A 85 14.52 -5.78 -10.09
CA LEU A 85 13.93 -5.70 -8.76
C LEU A 85 14.03 -4.29 -8.16
N ALA A 86 15.13 -3.59 -8.40
CA ALA A 86 15.28 -2.18 -8.02
C ALA A 86 14.23 -1.31 -8.73
N TYR A 87 14.04 -1.47 -10.04
CA TYR A 87 12.96 -0.76 -10.75
C TYR A 87 11.56 -1.17 -10.30
N GLY A 88 11.37 -2.36 -9.71
CA GLY A 88 10.13 -2.76 -9.05
C GLY A 88 10.08 -2.43 -7.55
N PHE A 89 11.00 -1.59 -7.05
CA PHE A 89 11.16 -1.24 -5.63
C PHE A 89 11.25 -2.41 -4.63
N ASN A 90 11.54 -3.62 -5.09
CA ASN A 90 11.85 -4.77 -4.23
C ASN A 90 13.34 -4.75 -3.85
N HIS A 91 13.74 -3.72 -3.11
CA HIS A 91 15.14 -3.43 -2.78
C HIS A 91 15.79 -4.53 -1.94
N ALA A 92 15.05 -5.20 -1.05
CA ALA A 92 15.59 -6.29 -0.24
C ALA A 92 16.05 -7.48 -1.11
N GLU A 93 15.26 -7.87 -2.13
CA GLU A 93 15.67 -8.94 -3.04
C GLU A 93 16.67 -8.49 -4.10
N ALA A 94 16.61 -7.21 -4.49
CA ALA A 94 17.64 -6.63 -5.31
C ALA A 94 19.00 -6.73 -4.59
N ALA A 95 19.04 -6.40 -3.29
CA ALA A 95 20.23 -6.49 -2.46
C ALA A 95 20.76 -7.93 -2.38
N ARG A 96 19.88 -8.92 -2.21
CA ARG A 96 20.26 -10.34 -2.26
C ARG A 96 20.83 -10.76 -3.60
N SER A 97 20.22 -10.29 -4.69
CA SER A 97 20.67 -10.59 -6.05
C SER A 97 22.06 -10.00 -6.30
N PHE A 98 22.28 -8.73 -5.94
CA PHE A 98 23.60 -8.11 -6.06
C PHE A 98 24.63 -8.77 -5.14
N PHE A 99 24.26 -9.15 -3.92
CA PHE A 99 25.14 -9.88 -3.01
C PHE A 99 25.53 -11.26 -3.55
N GLU A 100 24.60 -11.98 -4.19
CA GLU A 100 24.92 -13.25 -4.85
C GLU A 100 25.87 -13.02 -6.05
N ALA A 101 25.70 -11.93 -6.81
CA ALA A 101 26.66 -11.56 -7.85
C ALA A 101 28.06 -11.29 -7.28
N ILE A 102 28.16 -10.64 -6.10
CA ILE A 102 29.44 -10.44 -5.37
C ILE A 102 30.07 -11.78 -4.99
N ARG A 103 29.28 -12.76 -4.53
CA ARG A 103 29.79 -14.09 -4.16
C ARG A 103 30.35 -14.86 -5.36
N LEU A 104 29.71 -14.69 -6.53
CA LEU A 104 30.11 -15.35 -7.78
C LEU A 104 31.31 -14.69 -8.45
N ASP A 105 31.47 -13.38 -8.29
CA ASP A 105 32.62 -12.60 -8.76
C ASP A 105 32.93 -11.47 -7.78
N SER A 106 33.84 -11.73 -6.84
CA SER A 106 34.22 -10.76 -5.81
C SER A 106 35.00 -9.56 -6.35
N SER A 107 35.39 -9.57 -7.63
CA SER A 107 36.06 -8.47 -8.32
C SER A 107 35.10 -7.59 -9.13
N CYS A 108 33.82 -7.98 -9.23
CA CYS A 108 32.81 -7.24 -9.98
C CYS A 108 32.39 -5.96 -9.24
N ALA A 109 32.96 -4.81 -9.65
CA ALA A 109 32.67 -3.52 -9.02
C ALA A 109 31.18 -3.15 -9.07
N MET A 110 30.50 -3.45 -10.18
CA MET A 110 29.08 -3.13 -10.35
C MET A 110 28.16 -3.94 -9.43
N ALA A 111 28.55 -5.15 -9.02
CA ALA A 111 27.77 -5.91 -8.04
C ALA A 111 27.77 -5.20 -6.66
N TYR A 112 28.92 -4.66 -6.24
CA TYR A 112 28.99 -3.82 -5.03
C TYR A 112 28.25 -2.49 -5.20
N TRP A 113 28.33 -1.86 -6.37
CA TRP A 113 27.56 -0.66 -6.70
C TRP A 113 26.05 -0.92 -6.56
N GLY A 114 25.55 -1.99 -7.16
CA GLY A 114 24.13 -2.34 -7.12
C GLY A 114 23.65 -2.60 -5.70
N TYR A 115 24.45 -3.34 -4.91
CA TYR A 115 24.19 -3.59 -3.49
C TYR A 115 24.10 -2.28 -2.70
N ALA A 116 25.08 -1.39 -2.85
CA ALA A 116 25.07 -0.08 -2.20
C ALA A 116 23.92 0.82 -2.67
N TYR A 117 23.52 0.73 -3.94
CA TYR A 117 22.43 1.53 -4.51
C TYR A 117 21.08 1.22 -3.86
N VAL A 118 20.70 -0.06 -3.78
CA VAL A 118 19.37 -0.47 -3.26
C VAL A 118 19.28 -0.47 -1.73
N LEU A 119 20.40 -0.44 -1.02
CA LEU A 119 20.41 -0.20 0.42
C LEU A 119 20.09 1.27 0.78
N GLY A 120 20.21 2.19 -0.18
CA GLY A 120 19.78 3.58 -0.03
C GLY A 120 18.24 3.75 -0.12
N PRO A 121 17.75 5.00 0.01
CA PRO A 121 16.32 5.28 -0.13
C PRO A 121 15.82 5.08 -1.56
N ASN A 122 14.50 5.06 -1.72
CA ASN A 122 13.80 5.25 -2.99
C ASN A 122 12.60 6.19 -2.77
N TYR A 123 11.83 6.43 -3.84
CA TYR A 123 10.70 7.36 -3.81
C TYR A 123 9.65 7.05 -2.73
N ASN A 124 9.43 5.76 -2.45
CA ASN A 124 8.38 5.26 -1.56
C ASN A 124 8.88 4.93 -0.15
N ALA A 125 10.19 4.74 0.03
CA ALA A 125 10.77 4.30 1.30
C ALA A 125 12.09 5.02 1.63
N GLY A 126 12.19 5.48 2.87
CA GLY A 126 13.43 5.98 3.44
C GLY A 126 14.49 4.89 3.62
N MET A 127 15.68 5.29 4.08
CA MET A 127 16.78 4.37 4.33
C MET A 127 16.65 3.75 5.74
N GLU A 128 16.65 2.42 5.83
CA GLU A 128 16.74 1.68 7.10
C GLU A 128 18.08 1.97 7.80
N GLU A 129 18.08 2.11 9.13
CA GLU A 129 19.28 2.50 9.89
C GLU A 129 20.44 1.49 9.72
N ASP A 130 20.14 0.19 9.70
CA ASP A 130 21.14 -0.89 9.58
C ASP A 130 21.67 -1.07 8.14
N ASN A 131 21.13 -0.33 7.16
CA ASN A 131 21.63 -0.31 5.79
C ASN A 131 22.82 0.63 5.62
N TYR A 132 22.95 1.68 6.44
CA TYR A 132 23.87 2.79 6.16
C TYR A 132 25.33 2.35 6.04
N GLU A 133 25.84 1.66 7.06
CA GLU A 133 27.23 1.19 7.10
C GLU A 133 27.52 0.25 5.93
N ARG A 134 26.64 -0.72 5.68
CA ARG A 134 26.74 -1.68 4.57
C ARG A 134 26.80 -0.98 3.21
N ALA A 135 25.95 0.02 3.00
CA ALA A 135 25.91 0.78 1.75
C ALA A 135 27.19 1.59 1.53
N TYR A 136 27.70 2.25 2.59
CA TYR A 136 28.93 3.01 2.54
C TYR A 136 30.14 2.12 2.21
N GLU A 137 30.29 0.99 2.91
CA GLU A 137 31.38 0.03 2.68
C GLU A 137 31.34 -0.54 1.26
N ALA A 138 30.16 -0.92 0.77
CA ALA A 138 29.99 -1.44 -0.58
C ALA A 138 30.29 -0.37 -1.65
N ALA A 139 29.91 0.89 -1.44
CA ALA A 139 30.25 1.98 -2.36
C ALA A 139 31.76 2.22 -2.44
N LEU A 140 32.47 2.20 -1.30
CA LEU A 140 33.94 2.28 -1.29
C LEU A 140 34.59 1.07 -1.97
N LYS A 141 34.04 -0.13 -1.74
CA LYS A 141 34.54 -1.35 -2.37
C LYS A 141 34.38 -1.30 -3.89
N ALA A 142 33.22 -0.87 -4.38
CA ALA A 142 32.98 -0.64 -5.80
C ALA A 142 34.02 0.33 -6.40
N LYS A 143 34.27 1.45 -5.72
CA LYS A 143 35.28 2.44 -6.13
C LYS A 143 36.69 1.85 -6.18
N SER A 144 37.07 1.01 -5.21
CA SER A 144 38.40 0.38 -5.21
C SER A 144 38.63 -0.60 -6.37
N LEU A 145 37.55 -1.15 -6.93
CA LEU A 145 37.55 -2.14 -8.02
C LEU A 145 37.32 -1.52 -9.41
N SER A 146 37.06 -0.21 -9.49
CA SER A 146 36.62 0.45 -10.74
C SER A 146 37.70 0.57 -11.82
N LYS A 147 38.98 0.28 -11.51
CA LYS A 147 40.11 0.45 -12.43
C LYS A 147 39.92 -0.27 -13.78
N ASN A 148 39.27 -1.43 -13.77
CA ASN A 148 39.04 -2.24 -14.97
C ASN A 148 37.60 -2.14 -15.51
N CYS A 149 36.80 -1.22 -14.97
CA CYS A 149 35.43 -0.99 -15.42
C CYS A 149 35.40 -0.15 -16.69
N SER A 150 34.30 -0.22 -17.42
CA SER A 150 34.03 0.70 -18.53
C SER A 150 33.89 2.13 -18.02
N PRO A 151 34.11 3.16 -18.87
CA PRO A 151 33.92 4.55 -18.47
C PRO A 151 32.52 4.84 -17.89
N LYS A 152 31.49 4.17 -18.42
CA LYS A 152 30.10 4.29 -17.98
C LYS A 152 29.91 3.82 -16.54
N GLU A 153 30.45 2.64 -16.22
CA GLU A 153 30.41 2.06 -14.88
C GLU A 153 31.22 2.89 -13.89
N THR A 154 32.42 3.36 -14.27
CA THR A 154 33.23 4.24 -13.43
C THR A 154 32.48 5.52 -13.06
N ALA A 155 31.79 6.14 -14.02
CA ALA A 155 31.00 7.34 -13.77
C ALA A 155 29.83 7.09 -12.79
N LEU A 156 29.13 5.96 -12.91
CA LEU A 156 28.07 5.56 -11.97
C LEU A 156 28.60 5.25 -10.56
N ILE A 157 29.76 4.60 -10.47
CA ILE A 157 30.43 4.30 -9.19
C ILE A 157 30.86 5.60 -8.51
N GLU A 158 31.47 6.53 -9.25
CA GLU A 158 31.85 7.83 -8.73
C GLU A 158 30.63 8.61 -8.24
N ALA A 159 29.53 8.62 -9.00
CA ALA A 159 28.29 9.25 -8.57
C ALA A 159 27.74 8.63 -7.28
N LEU A 160 27.65 7.30 -7.20
CA LEU A 160 27.11 6.63 -6.01
C LEU A 160 27.94 6.91 -4.76
N THR A 161 29.25 7.12 -4.88
CA THR A 161 30.09 7.43 -3.71
C THR A 161 29.75 8.77 -3.05
N THR A 162 29.04 9.68 -3.73
CA THR A 162 28.57 10.94 -3.12
C THR A 162 27.28 10.75 -2.29
N ARG A 163 26.58 9.62 -2.45
CA ARG A 163 25.33 9.30 -1.73
C ARG A 163 25.55 8.94 -0.26
N TYR A 164 26.81 8.66 0.13
CA TYR A 164 27.18 8.16 1.45
C TYR A 164 28.40 8.88 2.01
N ALA A 165 28.50 8.93 3.34
CA ALA A 165 29.63 9.44 4.09
C ALA A 165 30.07 8.41 5.15
N ALA A 166 31.27 8.56 5.72
CA ALA A 166 31.79 7.61 6.70
C ALA A 166 30.94 7.55 7.99
N LYS A 167 30.26 8.65 8.34
CA LYS A 167 29.36 8.72 9.48
C LYS A 167 27.96 9.09 8.98
N PRO A 168 26.91 8.37 9.40
CA PRO A 168 25.54 8.72 9.03
C PRO A 168 25.18 10.11 9.55
N PRO A 169 24.71 11.02 8.68
CA PRO A 169 24.18 12.28 9.14
C PRO A 169 22.78 12.09 9.72
N ALA A 170 22.36 12.99 10.62
CA ALA A 170 20.99 13.02 11.13
C ALA A 170 19.97 13.40 10.02
N ASP A 171 20.38 14.26 9.08
CA ASP A 171 19.62 14.62 7.88
C ASP A 171 20.44 14.29 6.63
N ARG A 172 19.86 13.49 5.73
CA ARG A 172 20.50 13.03 4.50
C ARG A 172 20.39 14.00 3.32
N LYS A 173 19.59 15.07 3.43
CA LYS A 173 19.28 16.00 2.32
C LYS A 173 20.51 16.47 1.53
N ALA A 174 21.61 16.76 2.22
CA ALA A 174 22.86 17.16 1.59
C ALA A 174 23.50 16.04 0.74
N LEU A 175 23.49 14.80 1.22
CA LEU A 175 24.00 13.62 0.50
C LEU A 175 23.10 13.28 -0.70
N ASP A 176 21.78 13.31 -0.51
CA ASP A 176 20.85 12.99 -1.59
C ASP A 176 20.93 14.04 -2.71
N SER A 177 21.08 15.33 -2.35
CA SER A 177 21.34 16.41 -3.31
C SER A 177 22.67 16.23 -4.06
N ALA A 178 23.72 15.78 -3.36
CA ALA A 178 25.02 15.52 -3.95
C ALA A 178 24.99 14.32 -4.92
N TYR A 179 24.20 13.28 -4.61
CA TYR A 179 23.98 12.15 -5.49
C TYR A 179 23.21 12.55 -6.75
N ALA A 180 22.10 13.27 -6.60
CA ALA A 180 21.33 13.75 -7.75
C ALA A 180 22.16 14.67 -8.67
N ALA A 181 22.97 15.56 -8.09
CA ALA A 181 23.87 16.41 -8.84
C ALA A 181 24.97 15.62 -9.58
N ALA A 182 25.47 14.52 -8.97
CA ALA A 182 26.43 13.65 -9.62
C ALA A 182 25.78 12.83 -10.76
N MET A 183 24.59 12.27 -10.53
CA MET A 183 23.82 11.56 -11.55
C MET A 183 23.44 12.44 -12.74
N LYS A 184 23.17 13.73 -12.52
CA LYS A 184 22.99 14.70 -13.61
C LYS A 184 24.19 14.75 -14.56
N LYS A 185 25.41 14.73 -14.01
CA LYS A 185 26.65 14.73 -14.82
C LYS A 185 26.77 13.44 -15.63
N VAL A 186 26.44 12.29 -15.03
CA VAL A 186 26.44 11.00 -15.72
C VAL A 186 25.41 10.99 -16.86
N TYR A 187 24.19 11.49 -16.61
CA TYR A 187 23.15 11.59 -17.64
C TYR A 187 23.57 12.51 -18.81
N ILE A 188 24.20 13.65 -18.53
CA ILE A 188 24.71 14.54 -19.59
C ILE A 188 25.78 13.83 -20.45
N GLN A 189 26.60 12.96 -19.86
CA GLN A 189 27.62 12.20 -20.58
C GLN A 189 27.02 11.03 -21.38
N TYR A 190 25.91 10.45 -20.92
CA TYR A 190 25.25 9.28 -21.52
C TYR A 190 23.74 9.49 -21.73
N PRO A 191 23.31 10.52 -22.48
CA PRO A 191 21.89 10.91 -22.55
C PRO A 191 21.02 9.87 -23.27
N ALA A 192 21.63 9.02 -24.09
CA ALA A 192 20.94 7.96 -24.84
C ALA A 192 20.82 6.63 -24.07
N ASP A 193 21.39 6.52 -22.86
CA ASP A 193 21.31 5.32 -22.04
C ASP A 193 20.06 5.38 -21.13
N PRO A 194 19.05 4.53 -21.35
CA PRO A 194 17.79 4.62 -20.63
C PRO A 194 17.90 4.25 -19.16
N ASP A 195 18.82 3.36 -18.78
CA ASP A 195 19.03 2.98 -17.39
C ASP A 195 19.67 4.15 -16.60
N ILE A 196 20.63 4.87 -17.20
CA ILE A 196 21.22 6.08 -16.61
C ILE A 196 20.19 7.19 -16.45
N GLY A 197 19.37 7.42 -17.47
CA GLY A 197 18.29 8.40 -17.40
C GLY A 197 17.30 8.06 -16.28
N ALA A 198 16.91 6.79 -16.14
CA ALA A 198 15.99 6.36 -15.11
C ALA A 198 16.59 6.53 -13.70
N LEU A 199 17.84 6.13 -13.48
CA LEU A 199 18.56 6.34 -12.21
C LEU A 199 18.69 7.83 -11.86
N TYR A 200 18.90 8.70 -12.86
CA TYR A 200 18.92 10.14 -12.62
C TYR A 200 17.54 10.67 -12.23
N VAL A 201 16.48 10.29 -12.94
CA VAL A 201 15.11 10.71 -12.59
C VAL A 201 14.73 10.25 -11.19
N GLU A 202 15.01 9.00 -10.83
CA GLU A 202 14.78 8.50 -9.47
C GLU A 202 15.52 9.35 -8.44
N SER A 203 16.81 9.66 -8.67
CA SER A 203 17.58 10.48 -7.75
C SER A 203 17.00 11.89 -7.54
N LEU A 204 16.30 12.45 -8.53
CA LEU A 204 15.58 13.72 -8.39
C LEU A 204 14.24 13.55 -7.68
N MET A 205 13.54 12.44 -7.92
CA MET A 205 12.29 12.11 -7.23
C MET A 205 12.54 11.89 -5.74
N ASP A 206 13.65 11.26 -5.35
CA ASP A 206 14.08 11.06 -3.96
C ASP A 206 14.34 12.39 -3.21
N LEU A 207 14.61 13.51 -3.90
CA LEU A 207 14.71 14.82 -3.27
C LEU A 207 13.34 15.41 -2.89
N HIS A 208 12.28 14.92 -3.52
CA HIS A 208 10.92 15.44 -3.46
C HIS A 208 9.88 14.32 -3.35
N PRO A 209 10.04 13.37 -2.39
CA PRO A 209 9.14 12.24 -2.26
C PRO A 209 7.70 12.74 -2.06
N TRP A 210 6.78 12.29 -2.91
CA TRP A 210 5.36 12.67 -2.90
C TRP A 210 5.04 14.19 -3.04
N ASP A 211 6.02 15.04 -3.39
CA ASP A 211 5.84 16.48 -3.58
C ASP A 211 6.10 16.90 -5.04
N LEU A 212 5.41 16.30 -6.01
CA LEU A 212 5.57 16.66 -7.44
C LEU A 212 4.54 17.67 -7.93
N TYR A 213 3.44 17.86 -7.20
CA TYR A 213 2.39 18.80 -7.56
C TYR A 213 1.93 19.57 -6.32
N GLU A 214 1.51 20.83 -6.53
CA GLU A 214 0.82 21.59 -5.50
C GLU A 214 -0.54 20.94 -5.21
N LYS A 215 -0.86 20.81 -3.92
CA LYS A 215 -1.93 19.95 -3.42
C LYS A 215 -3.32 20.36 -3.92
N LYS A 216 -3.62 21.66 -3.93
CA LYS A 216 -4.96 22.19 -4.26
C LYS A 216 -5.15 22.43 -5.75
N THR A 217 -4.18 23.11 -6.34
CA THR A 217 -4.22 23.54 -7.74
C THR A 217 -3.80 22.44 -8.70
N LYS A 218 -3.15 21.38 -8.18
CA LYS A 218 -2.53 20.32 -8.98
C LYS A 218 -1.52 20.86 -10.00
N ALA A 219 -1.00 22.08 -9.77
CA ALA A 219 0.03 22.68 -10.59
C ALA A 219 1.38 21.96 -10.35
N PRO A 220 2.17 21.68 -11.40
CA PRO A 220 3.47 21.02 -11.22
C PRO A 220 4.40 21.89 -10.38
N ARG A 221 5.17 21.25 -9.49
CA ARG A 221 6.29 21.90 -8.80
C ARG A 221 7.40 22.24 -9.80
N GLN A 222 8.32 23.12 -9.41
CA GLN A 222 9.41 23.59 -10.28
C GLN A 222 10.32 22.46 -10.81
N TRP A 223 10.44 21.36 -10.08
CA TRP A 223 11.27 20.21 -10.46
C TRP A 223 10.55 19.21 -11.38
N THR A 224 9.21 19.20 -11.40
CA THR A 224 8.42 18.16 -12.09
C THR A 224 8.54 18.18 -13.62
N PRO A 225 8.56 19.33 -14.31
CA PRO A 225 8.69 19.35 -15.77
C PRO A 225 9.99 18.71 -16.30
N GLU A 226 11.11 18.84 -15.59
CA GLU A 226 12.38 18.22 -15.97
C GLU A 226 12.27 16.68 -15.91
N LEU A 227 11.66 16.14 -14.83
CA LEU A 227 11.43 14.70 -14.67
C LEU A 227 10.63 14.13 -15.84
N LEU A 228 9.49 14.76 -16.15
CA LEU A 228 8.59 14.30 -17.23
C LEU A 228 9.28 14.35 -18.59
N THR A 229 10.02 15.42 -18.87
CA THR A 229 10.76 15.58 -20.13
C THR A 229 11.78 14.47 -20.32
N ILE A 230 12.53 14.13 -19.27
CA ILE A 230 13.51 13.04 -19.31
C ILE A 230 12.78 11.72 -19.52
N LEU A 231 11.78 11.37 -18.71
CA LEU A 231 11.05 10.11 -18.82
C LEU A 231 10.42 9.90 -20.21
N GLU A 232 9.79 10.94 -20.77
CA GLU A 232 9.23 10.90 -22.13
C GLU A 232 10.30 10.71 -23.21
N HIS A 233 11.49 11.24 -23.00
CA HIS A 233 12.64 10.98 -23.86
C HIS A 233 13.11 9.51 -23.74
N LEU A 234 13.23 8.96 -22.53
CA LEU A 234 13.64 7.58 -22.32
C LEU A 234 12.66 6.59 -22.95
N MET A 235 11.35 6.82 -22.80
CA MET A 235 10.30 5.99 -23.41
C MET A 235 10.30 6.07 -24.95
N LYS A 236 10.88 7.11 -25.56
CA LYS A 236 11.10 7.15 -27.02
C LYS A 236 12.30 6.30 -27.44
N ILE A 237 13.37 6.29 -26.65
CA ILE A 237 14.58 5.49 -26.92
C ILE A 237 14.33 4.00 -26.68
N ASN A 238 13.71 3.68 -25.54
CA ASN A 238 13.36 2.34 -25.14
C ASN A 238 11.89 2.30 -24.68
N PRO A 239 10.94 2.05 -25.60
CA PRO A 239 9.51 2.00 -25.31
C PRO A 239 9.08 0.88 -24.36
N GLY A 240 9.98 -0.01 -23.95
CA GLY A 240 9.73 -1.07 -22.98
C GLY A 240 10.59 -0.95 -21.73
N HIS A 241 11.12 0.24 -21.40
CA HIS A 241 11.97 0.42 -20.24
C HIS A 241 11.14 0.45 -18.94
N PRO A 242 11.22 -0.58 -18.08
CA PRO A 242 10.31 -0.73 -16.93
C PRO A 242 10.41 0.43 -15.94
N GLY A 243 11.63 0.85 -15.58
CA GLY A 243 11.83 1.98 -14.67
C GLY A 243 11.29 3.30 -15.22
N ALA A 244 11.30 3.51 -16.54
CA ALA A 244 10.81 4.76 -17.12
C ALA A 244 9.28 4.83 -17.05
N HIS A 245 8.59 3.72 -17.38
CA HIS A 245 7.13 3.65 -17.26
C HIS A 245 6.68 3.72 -15.80
N HIS A 246 7.39 3.05 -14.89
CA HIS A 246 7.10 3.09 -13.46
C HIS A 246 7.20 4.52 -12.91
N PHE A 247 8.34 5.18 -13.09
CA PHE A 247 8.54 6.53 -12.58
C PHE A 247 7.62 7.56 -13.25
N TYR A 248 7.21 7.33 -14.51
CA TYR A 248 6.23 8.18 -15.18
C TYR A 248 4.81 8.07 -14.58
N ILE A 249 4.43 6.89 -14.09
CA ILE A 249 3.17 6.73 -13.35
C ILE A 249 3.22 7.54 -12.05
N HIS A 250 4.25 7.34 -11.23
CA HIS A 250 4.43 8.11 -9.99
C HIS A 250 4.51 9.62 -10.25
N ALA A 251 5.18 10.02 -11.33
CA ALA A 251 5.28 11.42 -11.71
C ALA A 251 3.96 12.04 -12.20
N LEU A 252 2.89 11.27 -12.41
CA LEU A 252 1.61 11.77 -12.94
C LEU A 252 0.38 11.43 -12.11
N GLU A 253 0.45 10.45 -11.20
CA GLU A 253 -0.70 9.98 -10.39
C GLU A 253 -1.39 11.13 -9.66
N ALA A 254 -0.62 11.99 -8.99
CA ALA A 254 -1.15 13.12 -8.23
C ALA A 254 -1.53 14.34 -9.09
N SER A 255 -1.29 14.31 -10.41
CA SER A 255 -1.42 15.46 -11.31
C SER A 255 -2.87 15.80 -11.66
N ALA A 256 -3.08 16.93 -12.34
CA ALA A 256 -4.38 17.26 -12.95
C ALA A 256 -4.71 16.39 -14.18
N THR A 257 -3.70 15.75 -14.78
CA THR A 257 -3.82 14.99 -16.04
C THR A 257 -3.20 13.58 -15.91
N PRO A 258 -3.67 12.75 -14.96
CA PRO A 258 -3.15 11.40 -14.77
C PRO A 258 -3.34 10.53 -16.02
N GLU A 259 -4.31 10.86 -16.88
CA GLU A 259 -4.58 10.14 -18.13
C GLU A 259 -3.39 10.12 -19.11
N LYS A 260 -2.41 11.03 -18.97
CA LYS A 260 -1.18 11.00 -19.77
C LYS A 260 -0.38 9.70 -19.57
N ALA A 261 -0.47 9.09 -18.40
CA ALA A 261 0.23 7.85 -18.06
C ALA A 261 -0.55 6.57 -18.44
N LEU A 262 -1.74 6.66 -19.04
CA LEU A 262 -2.55 5.46 -19.36
C LEU A 262 -1.81 4.43 -20.24
N LYS A 263 -0.98 4.89 -21.18
CA LYS A 263 -0.17 3.97 -22.01
C LYS A 263 0.89 3.24 -21.19
N SER A 264 1.51 3.94 -20.23
CA SER A 264 2.47 3.32 -19.31
C SER A 264 1.77 2.33 -18.38
N ALA A 265 0.59 2.69 -17.85
CA ALA A 265 -0.23 1.80 -17.05
C ALA A 265 -0.58 0.52 -17.81
N GLN A 266 -1.14 0.63 -19.03
CA GLN A 266 -1.49 -0.52 -19.87
C GLN A 266 -0.28 -1.41 -20.20
N LEU A 267 0.88 -0.83 -20.44
CA LEU A 267 2.08 -1.61 -20.71
C LEU A 267 2.55 -2.41 -19.49
N LEU A 268 2.55 -1.78 -18.31
CA LEU A 268 3.00 -2.40 -17.07
C LEU A 268 2.08 -3.51 -16.56
N GLU A 269 0.83 -3.61 -17.04
CA GLU A 269 -0.05 -4.75 -16.78
C GLU A 269 0.60 -6.10 -17.18
N THR A 270 1.56 -6.09 -18.11
CA THR A 270 2.17 -7.33 -18.63
C THR A 270 3.68 -7.28 -18.84
N LEU A 271 4.30 -6.10 -18.82
CA LEU A 271 5.71 -5.93 -19.20
C LEU A 271 6.68 -6.76 -18.36
N VAL A 272 6.46 -6.83 -17.03
CA VAL A 272 7.33 -7.53 -16.09
C VAL A 272 6.49 -8.42 -15.17
N PRO A 273 6.01 -9.57 -15.65
CA PRO A 273 5.01 -10.38 -14.95
C PRO A 273 5.52 -11.03 -13.65
N GLY A 274 6.84 -11.04 -13.43
CA GLY A 274 7.46 -11.50 -12.20
C GLY A 274 7.56 -10.45 -11.09
N SER A 275 7.19 -9.19 -11.38
CA SER A 275 7.25 -8.08 -10.41
C SER A 275 5.85 -7.66 -9.99
N GLY A 276 5.42 -8.09 -8.79
CA GLY A 276 4.10 -7.74 -8.27
C GLY A 276 3.90 -6.24 -8.14
N HIS A 277 4.93 -5.49 -7.76
CA HIS A 277 4.81 -4.03 -7.66
C HIS A 277 4.65 -3.36 -9.03
N LEU A 278 5.40 -3.78 -10.06
CA LEU A 278 5.22 -3.21 -11.41
C LEU A 278 3.84 -3.57 -11.99
N LEU A 279 3.32 -4.77 -11.72
CA LEU A 279 1.96 -5.16 -12.09
C LEU A 279 0.88 -4.37 -11.35
N HIS A 280 1.19 -3.88 -10.15
CA HIS A 280 0.32 -3.04 -9.32
C HIS A 280 0.29 -1.58 -9.78
N MET A 281 1.42 -1.03 -10.22
CA MET A 281 1.54 0.39 -10.60
C MET A 281 0.42 0.95 -11.50
N PRO A 282 -0.14 0.22 -12.48
CA PRO A 282 -1.28 0.69 -13.27
C PRO A 282 -2.46 1.19 -12.42
N SER A 283 -2.70 0.62 -11.23
CA SER A 283 -3.82 1.02 -10.38
C SER A 283 -3.73 2.45 -9.85
N HIS A 284 -2.53 3.02 -9.69
CA HIS A 284 -2.33 4.42 -9.33
C HIS A 284 -2.89 5.38 -10.41
N ILE A 285 -2.84 4.99 -11.69
CA ILE A 285 -3.49 5.78 -12.75
C ILE A 285 -4.99 5.47 -12.81
N TYR A 286 -5.35 4.19 -12.77
CA TYR A 286 -6.75 3.78 -12.95
C TYR A 286 -7.69 4.28 -11.87
N ILE A 287 -7.23 4.39 -10.61
CA ILE A 287 -8.05 4.96 -9.54
C ILE A 287 -8.36 6.44 -9.79
N ASN A 288 -7.43 7.20 -10.36
CA ASN A 288 -7.60 8.63 -10.67
C ASN A 288 -8.35 8.89 -11.99
N THR A 289 -8.31 7.96 -12.94
CA THR A 289 -9.05 8.06 -14.21
C THR A 289 -10.46 7.46 -14.15
N GLY A 290 -10.81 6.82 -13.03
CA GLY A 290 -12.09 6.17 -12.83
C GLY A 290 -12.21 4.79 -13.49
N ASP A 291 -11.10 4.22 -13.93
CA ASP A 291 -11.05 2.89 -14.57
C ASP A 291 -10.91 1.80 -13.50
N TYR A 292 -11.76 1.86 -12.46
CA TYR A 292 -11.64 1.09 -11.24
C TYR A 292 -11.54 -0.42 -11.48
N HIS A 293 -12.26 -0.96 -12.47
CA HIS A 293 -12.16 -2.38 -12.82
C HIS A 293 -10.76 -2.79 -13.27
N LEU A 294 -10.08 -1.97 -14.08
CA LEU A 294 -8.70 -2.23 -14.49
C LEU A 294 -7.77 -2.16 -13.27
N GLY A 295 -8.01 -1.22 -12.37
CA GLY A 295 -7.33 -1.15 -11.07
C GLY A 295 -7.48 -2.45 -10.26
N SER A 296 -8.69 -3.01 -10.17
CA SER A 296 -8.92 -4.29 -9.50
C SER A 296 -8.18 -5.45 -10.18
N LEU A 297 -8.21 -5.53 -11.51
CA LEU A 297 -7.54 -6.59 -12.26
C LEU A 297 -6.01 -6.55 -12.12
N SER A 298 -5.42 -5.35 -12.23
CA SER A 298 -3.98 -5.12 -12.02
C SER A 298 -3.54 -5.60 -10.63
N ASN A 299 -4.33 -5.29 -9.59
CA ASN A 299 -4.02 -5.75 -8.22
C ASN A 299 -4.20 -7.25 -8.03
N VAL A 300 -5.21 -7.87 -8.65
CA VAL A 300 -5.36 -9.33 -8.62
C VAL A 300 -4.14 -10.03 -9.24
N GLN A 301 -3.62 -9.50 -10.34
CA GLN A 301 -2.40 -10.01 -10.98
C GLN A 301 -1.16 -9.79 -10.11
N ALA A 302 -0.99 -8.60 -9.54
CA ALA A 302 0.10 -8.29 -8.62
C ALA A 302 0.14 -9.24 -7.42
N LEU A 303 -1.02 -9.49 -6.79
CA LEU A 303 -1.15 -10.41 -5.67
C LEU A 303 -0.79 -11.86 -6.05
N ALA A 304 -1.13 -12.30 -7.26
CA ALA A 304 -0.77 -13.62 -7.75
C ALA A 304 0.75 -13.76 -7.97
N ALA A 305 1.40 -12.73 -8.50
CA ALA A 305 2.86 -12.69 -8.62
C ALA A 305 3.55 -12.72 -7.25
N ASP A 306 3.07 -11.92 -6.29
CA ASP A 306 3.67 -11.82 -4.96
C ASP A 306 3.40 -13.02 -4.05
N SER A 307 2.29 -13.74 -4.24
CA SER A 307 2.03 -15.00 -3.52
C SER A 307 3.09 -16.06 -3.87
N THR A 308 3.54 -16.08 -5.12
CA THR A 308 4.64 -16.96 -5.56
C THR A 308 5.97 -16.55 -4.92
N TYR A 309 6.19 -15.25 -4.78
CA TYR A 309 7.40 -14.68 -4.18
C TYR A 309 7.47 -14.90 -2.65
N THR A 310 6.41 -14.58 -1.91
CA THR A 310 6.34 -14.72 -0.44
C THR A 310 6.51 -16.17 0.01
N THR A 311 5.94 -17.11 -0.75
CA THR A 311 6.09 -18.57 -0.51
C THR A 311 7.53 -19.06 -0.76
N ALA A 312 8.28 -18.42 -1.66
CA ALA A 312 9.64 -18.85 -2.02
C ALA A 312 10.74 -18.21 -1.15
N CYS A 313 10.54 -16.99 -0.64
CA CYS A 313 11.66 -16.15 -0.20
C CYS A 313 11.74 -15.84 1.31
N HIS A 314 10.72 -16.18 2.12
CA HIS A 314 10.62 -15.70 3.52
C HIS A 314 10.84 -14.18 3.61
N ALA A 315 10.22 -13.40 2.73
CA ALA A 315 10.52 -11.97 2.51
C ALA A 315 10.67 -11.13 3.79
N GLN A 316 11.57 -10.14 3.76
CA GLN A 316 11.89 -9.21 4.86
C GLN A 316 11.84 -7.76 4.40
N GLY A 317 11.80 -6.82 5.35
CA GLY A 317 11.86 -5.38 5.08
C GLY A 317 10.54 -4.78 4.58
N ALA A 318 10.61 -3.62 3.93
CA ALA A 318 9.44 -2.84 3.52
C ALA A 318 8.52 -3.59 2.53
N TYR A 319 9.03 -4.51 1.71
CA TYR A 319 8.22 -5.19 0.69
C TYR A 319 7.04 -6.01 1.26
N PRO A 320 7.26 -7.03 2.12
CA PRO A 320 6.16 -7.78 2.73
C PRO A 320 5.32 -6.96 3.72
N LEU A 321 5.86 -5.85 4.24
CA LEU A 321 5.21 -5.06 5.30
C LEU A 321 4.38 -3.87 4.76
N ALA A 322 4.76 -3.32 3.61
CA ALA A 322 4.10 -2.16 3.00
C ALA A 322 3.60 -2.49 1.59
N TYR A 323 4.48 -2.86 0.66
CA TYR A 323 4.12 -3.02 -0.76
C TYR A 323 3.14 -4.17 -1.03
N TYR A 324 3.36 -5.36 -0.46
CA TYR A 324 2.44 -6.48 -0.67
C TYR A 324 1.04 -6.21 -0.07
N PRO A 325 0.93 -5.73 1.18
CA PRO A 325 -0.34 -5.23 1.72
C PRO A 325 -0.96 -4.10 0.88
N HIS A 326 -0.15 -3.23 0.26
CA HIS A 326 -0.64 -2.15 -0.60
C HIS A 326 -1.45 -2.65 -1.80
N ASN A 327 -1.07 -3.81 -2.36
CA ASN A 327 -1.85 -4.45 -3.42
C ASN A 327 -3.27 -4.82 -2.95
N TYR A 328 -3.41 -5.37 -1.75
CA TYR A 328 -4.73 -5.61 -1.15
C TYR A 328 -5.46 -4.30 -0.82
N HIS A 329 -4.74 -3.26 -0.40
CA HIS A 329 -5.28 -1.95 -0.09
C HIS A 329 -5.94 -1.30 -1.30
N PHE A 330 -5.24 -1.24 -2.43
CA PHE A 330 -5.79 -0.79 -3.70
C PHE A 330 -6.93 -1.69 -4.18
N LEU A 331 -6.77 -3.01 -4.11
CA LEU A 331 -7.84 -3.93 -4.51
C LEU A 331 -9.13 -3.69 -3.71
N ALA A 332 -9.03 -3.46 -2.40
CA ALA A 332 -10.19 -3.15 -1.57
C ALA A 332 -10.86 -1.83 -2.00
N ALA A 333 -10.07 -0.80 -2.34
CA ALA A 333 -10.59 0.49 -2.80
C ALA A 333 -11.25 0.37 -4.19
N THR A 334 -10.53 -0.13 -5.20
CA THR A 334 -11.02 -0.18 -6.58
C THR A 334 -12.21 -1.13 -6.71
N ALA A 335 -12.19 -2.28 -6.02
CA ALA A 335 -13.34 -3.19 -5.97
C ALA A 335 -14.56 -2.55 -5.31
N THR A 336 -14.37 -1.63 -4.36
CA THR A 336 -15.48 -0.89 -3.75
C THR A 336 -16.03 0.19 -4.68
N LEU A 337 -15.15 0.89 -5.39
CA LEU A 337 -15.52 1.96 -6.33
C LEU A 337 -16.22 1.42 -7.58
N GLU A 338 -15.93 0.19 -8.00
CA GLU A 338 -16.67 -0.51 -9.07
C GLU A 338 -17.92 -1.28 -8.58
N GLY A 339 -18.15 -1.34 -7.26
CA GLY A 339 -19.31 -2.02 -6.68
C GLY A 339 -19.21 -3.54 -6.55
N HIS A 340 -18.01 -4.11 -6.64
CA HIS A 340 -17.76 -5.55 -6.45
C HIS A 340 -17.52 -5.88 -4.95
N SER A 341 -18.61 -5.86 -4.17
CA SER A 341 -18.60 -5.95 -2.70
C SER A 341 -17.88 -7.18 -2.15
N LYS A 342 -18.04 -8.36 -2.74
CA LYS A 342 -17.40 -9.59 -2.24
C LYS A 342 -15.87 -9.56 -2.36
N LEU A 343 -15.37 -9.02 -3.47
CA LEU A 343 -13.94 -8.88 -3.73
C LEU A 343 -13.34 -7.83 -2.79
N ALA A 344 -13.99 -6.68 -2.67
CA ALA A 344 -13.58 -5.63 -1.74
C ALA A 344 -13.48 -6.14 -0.29
N TRP A 345 -14.51 -6.84 0.19
CA TRP A 345 -14.53 -7.39 1.54
C TRP A 345 -13.44 -8.45 1.75
N ASN A 346 -13.25 -9.35 0.79
CA ASN A 346 -12.21 -10.35 0.88
C ASN A 346 -10.80 -9.73 0.87
N ALA A 347 -10.55 -8.75 -0.01
CA ALA A 347 -9.28 -8.03 -0.05
C ALA A 347 -8.99 -7.32 1.28
N ALA A 348 -9.97 -6.60 1.83
CA ALA A 348 -9.81 -5.90 3.11
C ALA A 348 -9.52 -6.86 4.28
N LYS A 349 -10.18 -8.03 4.35
CA LYS A 349 -9.86 -9.04 5.36
C LYS A 349 -8.43 -9.57 5.23
N HIS A 350 -7.99 -9.87 4.01
CA HIS A 350 -6.62 -10.33 3.77
C HIS A 350 -5.61 -9.23 4.14
N LEU A 351 -5.90 -7.96 3.82
CA LEU A 351 -5.09 -6.83 4.24
C LEU A 351 -4.92 -6.78 5.78
N GLN A 352 -6.03 -6.84 6.51
CA GLN A 352 -5.99 -6.84 7.98
C GLN A 352 -5.23 -8.05 8.53
N GLN A 353 -5.39 -9.25 7.94
CA GLN A 353 -4.67 -10.47 8.34
C GLN A 353 -3.16 -10.38 8.11
N ASN A 354 -2.73 -9.62 7.09
CA ASN A 354 -1.31 -9.36 6.80
C ASN A 354 -0.76 -8.15 7.58
N THR A 355 -1.56 -7.52 8.45
CA THR A 355 -1.11 -6.42 9.31
C THR A 355 -0.88 -6.94 10.73
N ALA A 356 0.38 -7.18 11.10
CA ALA A 356 0.71 -7.72 12.40
C ALA A 356 0.64 -6.65 13.51
N ALA A 357 0.09 -7.00 14.67
CA ALA A 357 -0.19 -6.05 15.74
C ALA A 357 1.05 -5.52 16.47
N ASP A 358 2.16 -6.23 16.41
CA ASP A 358 3.46 -5.78 16.89
C ASP A 358 4.07 -4.72 15.96
N ILE A 359 4.01 -4.92 14.64
CA ILE A 359 4.44 -3.91 13.64
C ILE A 359 3.64 -2.61 13.81
N MET A 360 2.33 -2.72 14.07
CA MET A 360 1.46 -1.58 14.36
C MET A 360 1.89 -0.72 15.57
N ARG A 361 2.76 -1.23 16.45
CA ARG A 361 3.30 -0.52 17.63
C ARG A 361 4.68 0.07 17.39
N MET A 362 5.31 -0.23 16.26
CA MET A 362 6.63 0.25 15.93
C MET A 362 6.57 1.69 15.39
N PRO A 363 7.43 2.61 15.86
CA PRO A 363 7.54 3.94 15.29
C PRO A 363 7.82 3.89 13.77
N GLY A 364 7.21 4.79 12.99
CA GLY A 364 7.39 4.87 11.53
C GLY A 364 6.60 3.85 10.72
N TRP A 365 6.10 2.77 11.32
CA TRP A 365 5.30 1.74 10.65
C TRP A 365 3.80 2.04 10.74
N GLY A 366 3.34 3.07 10.01
CA GLY A 366 1.94 3.53 9.90
C GLY A 366 0.89 2.51 9.41
N THR A 367 1.25 1.22 9.39
CA THR A 367 0.46 0.02 9.08
C THR A 367 -0.84 -0.12 9.88
N LEU A 368 -1.02 0.64 10.97
CA LEU A 368 -2.29 0.76 11.71
C LEU A 368 -3.47 1.05 10.78
N HIS A 369 -3.25 1.82 9.70
CA HIS A 369 -4.28 2.15 8.73
C HIS A 369 -4.79 0.93 7.94
N TYR A 370 -3.90 0.03 7.52
CA TYR A 370 -4.30 -1.20 6.80
C TYR A 370 -5.23 -2.09 7.64
N TYR A 371 -5.01 -2.11 8.95
CA TYR A 371 -5.87 -2.84 9.88
C TYR A 371 -7.31 -2.30 9.91
N THR A 372 -7.55 -1.02 9.64
CA THR A 372 -8.89 -0.40 9.74
C THR A 372 -9.71 -0.52 8.46
N ILE A 373 -9.12 -0.89 7.33
CA ILE A 373 -9.79 -0.94 6.02
C ILE A 373 -11.08 -1.79 6.02
N PRO A 374 -11.16 -2.97 6.65
CA PRO A 374 -12.41 -3.71 6.76
C PRO A 374 -13.57 -2.90 7.37
N TYR A 375 -13.28 -2.00 8.31
CA TYR A 375 -14.30 -1.17 8.94
C TYR A 375 -14.90 -0.17 7.94
N TYR A 376 -14.06 0.47 7.12
CA TYR A 376 -14.52 1.36 6.05
C TYR A 376 -15.32 0.62 4.97
N ILE A 377 -14.84 -0.56 4.52
CA ILE A 377 -15.55 -1.38 3.53
C ILE A 377 -16.93 -1.79 4.05
N ALA A 378 -16.99 -2.32 5.28
CA ALA A 378 -18.23 -2.79 5.84
C ALA A 378 -19.26 -1.67 6.03
N VAL A 379 -18.81 -0.46 6.41
CA VAL A 379 -19.69 0.72 6.51
C VAL A 379 -20.19 1.14 5.13
N LYS A 380 -19.31 1.21 4.13
CA LYS A 380 -19.65 1.65 2.77
C LYS A 380 -20.70 0.75 2.11
N PHE A 381 -20.62 -0.55 2.35
CA PHE A 381 -21.57 -1.55 1.84
C PHE A 381 -22.71 -1.87 2.81
N SER A 382 -22.86 -1.12 3.90
CA SER A 382 -23.95 -1.31 4.86
C SER A 382 -24.01 -2.73 5.45
N MET A 383 -22.86 -3.36 5.69
CA MET A 383 -22.72 -4.73 6.19
C MET A 383 -22.94 -4.80 7.71
N TRP A 384 -24.09 -4.33 8.19
CA TRP A 384 -24.36 -4.09 9.62
C TRP A 384 -24.23 -5.33 10.50
N ASP A 385 -24.69 -6.48 10.01
CA ASP A 385 -24.53 -7.76 10.72
C ASP A 385 -23.07 -8.19 10.80
N THR A 386 -22.29 -7.93 9.75
CA THR A 386 -20.85 -8.22 9.76
C THR A 386 -20.14 -7.35 10.79
N ILE A 387 -20.44 -6.05 10.82
CA ILE A 387 -19.86 -5.12 11.81
C ILE A 387 -20.23 -5.51 13.24
N ALA A 388 -21.45 -6.01 13.46
CA ALA A 388 -21.89 -6.46 14.78
C ALA A 388 -21.00 -7.57 15.36
N LEU A 389 -20.45 -8.43 14.49
CA LEU A 389 -19.57 -9.56 14.84
C LEU A 389 -18.08 -9.20 14.98
N LEU A 390 -17.68 -7.97 14.62
CA LEU A 390 -16.27 -7.57 14.70
C LEU A 390 -15.82 -7.39 16.14
N THR A 391 -14.72 -8.04 16.50
CA THR A 391 -14.10 -7.90 17.82
C THR A 391 -13.34 -6.58 17.95
N PRO A 392 -13.34 -5.94 19.13
CA PRO A 392 -12.61 -4.70 19.34
C PRO A 392 -11.09 -4.93 19.23
N PRO A 393 -10.33 -3.99 18.63
CA PRO A 393 -8.86 -4.00 18.67
C PRO A 393 -8.32 -3.91 20.10
N ALA A 394 -7.02 -4.16 20.30
CA ALA A 394 -6.39 -3.96 21.61
C ALA A 394 -6.56 -2.51 22.12
N LYS A 395 -6.54 -2.31 23.45
CA LYS A 395 -6.85 -1.02 24.09
C LYS A 395 -5.85 0.09 23.76
N ASP A 396 -4.60 -0.29 23.57
CA ASP A 396 -3.47 0.57 23.23
C ASP A 396 -3.46 0.98 21.75
N LEU A 397 -4.23 0.30 20.88
CA LEU A 397 -4.38 0.66 19.47
C LEU A 397 -5.50 1.69 19.32
N VAL A 398 -5.25 2.92 19.79
CA VAL A 398 -6.26 4.00 19.91
C VAL A 398 -6.91 4.31 18.56
N TYR A 399 -6.14 4.49 17.49
CA TYR A 399 -6.69 4.79 16.17
C TYR A 399 -7.58 3.67 15.61
N PRO A 400 -7.12 2.40 15.49
CA PRO A 400 -8.00 1.30 15.08
C PRO A 400 -9.26 1.15 15.93
N ARG A 401 -9.14 1.36 17.23
CA ARG A 401 -10.27 1.28 18.17
C ARG A 401 -11.28 2.41 17.93
N ALA A 402 -10.82 3.62 17.64
CA ALA A 402 -11.71 4.73 17.27
C ALA A 402 -12.49 4.42 15.98
N ILE A 403 -11.82 3.94 14.93
CA ILE A 403 -12.51 3.57 13.68
C ILE A 403 -13.45 2.36 13.87
N TRP A 404 -13.13 1.42 14.76
CA TRP A 404 -14.04 0.34 15.15
C TRP A 404 -15.32 0.88 15.80
N HIS A 405 -15.22 1.81 16.76
CA HIS A 405 -16.39 2.47 17.37
C HIS A 405 -17.21 3.26 16.35
N TYR A 406 -16.56 3.97 15.42
CA TYR A 406 -17.23 4.60 14.27
C TYR A 406 -18.07 3.59 13.48
N ALA A 407 -17.47 2.47 13.07
CA ALA A 407 -18.17 1.45 12.31
C ALA A 407 -19.35 0.84 13.10
N LYS A 408 -19.14 0.52 14.39
CA LYS A 408 -20.19 0.02 15.28
C LYS A 408 -21.35 1.00 15.41
N GLY A 409 -21.05 2.29 15.60
CA GLY A 409 -22.06 3.35 15.64
C GLY A 409 -22.88 3.43 14.35
N MET A 410 -22.22 3.39 13.20
CA MET A 410 -22.89 3.38 11.89
C MET A 410 -23.78 2.14 11.71
N ALA A 411 -23.35 0.97 12.20
CA ALA A 411 -24.15 -0.24 12.16
C ALA A 411 -25.40 -0.16 13.04
N TYR A 412 -25.31 0.43 14.23
CA TYR A 412 -26.49 0.67 15.09
C TYR A 412 -27.46 1.66 14.44
N LEU A 413 -26.96 2.74 13.81
CA LEU A 413 -27.81 3.66 13.04
C LEU A 413 -28.54 2.94 11.90
N GLY A 414 -27.83 2.13 11.12
CA GLY A 414 -28.41 1.33 10.03
C GLY A 414 -29.45 0.30 10.52
N LYS A 415 -29.42 -0.05 11.81
CA LYS A 415 -30.41 -0.91 12.49
C LYS A 415 -31.46 -0.13 13.29
N ASN A 416 -31.51 1.19 13.16
CA ASN A 416 -32.42 2.08 13.89
C ASN A 416 -32.27 2.04 15.43
N ASP A 417 -31.09 1.67 15.93
CA ASP A 417 -30.77 1.64 17.35
C ASP A 417 -30.01 2.90 17.77
N LEU A 418 -30.74 3.99 17.93
CA LEU A 418 -30.17 5.30 18.26
C LEU A 418 -29.44 5.30 19.62
N ALA A 419 -29.95 4.54 20.60
CA ALA A 419 -29.39 4.50 21.94
C ALA A 419 -27.99 3.87 21.95
N ASN A 420 -27.79 2.74 21.27
CA ASN A 420 -26.47 2.14 21.18
C ASN A 420 -25.56 2.90 20.20
N ALA A 421 -26.10 3.51 19.15
CA ALA A 421 -25.31 4.42 18.31
C ALA A 421 -24.72 5.59 19.12
N GLN A 422 -25.49 6.16 20.06
CA GLN A 422 -25.00 7.21 20.95
C GLN A 422 -23.89 6.72 21.88
N LYS A 423 -23.99 5.50 22.43
CA LYS A 423 -22.91 4.93 23.28
C LYS A 423 -21.59 4.76 22.51
N GLU A 424 -21.67 4.33 21.25
CA GLU A 424 -20.50 4.22 20.38
C GLU A 424 -19.94 5.60 20.04
N MET A 425 -20.81 6.60 19.83
CA MET A 425 -20.43 8.00 19.63
C MET A 425 -19.70 8.60 20.85
N ASP A 426 -20.15 8.30 22.07
CA ASP A 426 -19.52 8.76 23.30
C ASP A 426 -18.13 8.15 23.48
N SER A 427 -17.99 6.86 23.17
CA SER A 427 -16.70 6.16 23.14
C SER A 427 -15.75 6.74 22.09
N LEU A 428 -16.28 7.02 20.89
CA LEU A 428 -15.53 7.67 19.82
C LEU A 428 -15.05 9.06 20.21
N HIS A 429 -15.90 9.91 20.81
CA HIS A 429 -15.50 11.25 21.29
C HIS A 429 -14.38 11.18 22.33
N THR A 430 -14.44 10.19 23.23
CA THR A 430 -13.40 10.00 24.24
C THR A 430 -12.06 9.71 23.57
N LEU A 431 -12.02 8.77 22.61
CA LEU A 431 -10.80 8.43 21.87
C LEU A 431 -10.33 9.55 20.94
N ALA A 432 -11.26 10.30 20.34
CA ALA A 432 -10.96 11.44 19.47
C ALA A 432 -10.24 12.59 20.19
N SER A 433 -10.28 12.60 21.52
CA SER A 433 -9.61 13.59 22.37
C SER A 433 -8.22 13.13 22.85
N ASP A 434 -7.83 11.89 22.52
CA ASP A 434 -6.52 11.34 22.91
C ASP A 434 -5.40 11.97 22.07
N THR A 435 -4.41 12.56 22.75
CA THR A 435 -3.32 13.28 22.11
C THR A 435 -2.36 12.37 21.34
N VAL A 436 -2.39 11.05 21.57
CA VAL A 436 -1.59 10.09 20.79
C VAL A 436 -1.93 10.15 19.30
N LEU A 437 -3.19 10.46 18.95
CA LEU A 437 -3.64 10.54 17.56
C LEU A 437 -2.95 11.66 16.77
N GLN A 438 -2.45 12.69 17.45
CA GLN A 438 -1.68 13.79 16.84
C GLN A 438 -0.25 13.37 16.47
N GLN A 439 0.27 12.34 17.13
CA GLN A 439 1.62 11.81 16.90
C GLN A 439 1.61 10.64 15.92
N LEU A 440 0.47 9.95 15.79
CA LEU A 440 0.28 8.84 14.87
C LEU A 440 -0.13 9.34 13.49
N THR A 441 0.68 9.02 12.48
CA THR A 441 0.45 9.38 11.09
C THR A 441 0.28 8.13 10.22
N VAL A 442 -0.43 8.29 9.10
CA VAL A 442 -0.45 7.30 8.02
C VAL A 442 0.72 7.64 7.09
N TRP A 443 1.75 6.78 7.09
CA TRP A 443 2.98 6.94 6.27
C TRP A 443 3.70 8.29 6.41
N ASN A 444 3.60 8.96 7.57
CA ASN A 444 4.11 10.33 7.76
C ASN A 444 3.43 11.41 6.89
N ILE A 445 2.22 11.12 6.36
CA ILE A 445 1.48 12.00 5.45
C ILE A 445 0.37 12.78 6.18
N ASN A 446 -0.60 12.07 6.76
CA ASN A 446 -1.74 12.66 7.47
C ASN A 446 -1.82 12.15 8.90
N THR A 447 -2.33 12.97 9.82
CA THR A 447 -2.53 12.54 11.21
C THR A 447 -3.77 11.66 11.34
N THR A 448 -3.71 10.66 12.20
CA THR A 448 -4.89 9.85 12.53
C THR A 448 -5.94 10.64 13.31
N ALA A 449 -5.55 11.74 13.97
CA ALA A 449 -6.47 12.67 14.60
C ALA A 449 -7.45 13.29 13.59
N ASP A 450 -6.96 13.72 12.42
CA ASP A 450 -7.83 14.27 11.36
C ASP A 450 -8.87 13.24 10.91
N LEU A 451 -8.46 11.98 10.73
CA LEU A 451 -9.35 10.88 10.31
C LEU A 451 -10.42 10.56 11.36
N VAL A 452 -10.04 10.53 12.64
CA VAL A 452 -10.98 10.29 13.75
C VAL A 452 -11.95 11.46 13.91
N GLN A 453 -11.53 12.68 13.65
CA GLN A 453 -12.39 13.86 13.66
C GLN A 453 -13.39 13.88 12.48
N ILE A 454 -13.01 13.36 11.30
CA ILE A 454 -13.94 13.11 10.19
C ILE A 454 -14.95 12.04 10.60
N ALA A 455 -14.50 10.90 11.14
CA ALA A 455 -15.36 9.82 11.62
C ALA A 455 -16.39 10.33 12.65
N THR A 456 -15.95 11.19 13.57
CA THR A 456 -16.78 11.78 14.62
C THR A 456 -17.93 12.61 14.03
N ARG A 457 -17.64 13.43 13.02
CA ARG A 457 -18.63 14.26 12.33
C ARG A 457 -19.60 13.44 11.50
N VAL A 458 -19.12 12.41 10.79
CA VAL A 458 -19.96 11.52 10.00
C VAL A 458 -20.94 10.75 10.88
N LEU A 459 -20.48 10.15 11.99
CA LEU A 459 -21.37 9.44 12.91
C LEU A 459 -22.37 10.38 13.61
N SER A 460 -21.91 11.57 14.04
CA SER A 460 -22.78 12.61 14.60
C SER A 460 -23.87 13.06 13.62
N ALA A 461 -23.53 13.18 12.34
CA ALA A 461 -24.48 13.52 11.29
C ALA A 461 -25.51 12.41 11.07
N GLY A 462 -25.10 11.14 11.13
CA GLY A 462 -26.01 10.01 11.08
C GLY A 462 -27.01 10.01 12.25
N ILE A 463 -26.53 10.26 13.48
CA ILE A 463 -27.38 10.43 14.67
C ILE A 463 -28.38 11.58 14.46
N ALA A 464 -27.90 12.75 14.01
CA ALA A 464 -28.76 13.91 13.72
C ALA A 464 -29.81 13.59 12.64
N CYS A 465 -29.44 12.83 11.61
CA CYS A 465 -30.37 12.41 10.56
C CYS A 465 -31.49 11.52 11.12
N LYS A 466 -31.17 10.55 12.00
CA LYS A 466 -32.17 9.71 12.68
C LYS A 466 -33.08 10.49 13.63
N GLN A 467 -32.61 11.61 14.15
CA GLN A 467 -33.40 12.54 14.96
C GLN A 467 -34.21 13.55 14.13
N GLY A 468 -34.18 13.47 12.79
CA GLY A 468 -34.85 14.43 11.90
C GLY A 468 -34.16 15.79 11.78
N GLN A 469 -32.96 15.96 12.34
CA GLN A 469 -32.19 17.20 12.34
C GLN A 469 -31.34 17.32 11.06
N LEU A 470 -32.00 17.38 9.91
CA LEU A 470 -31.33 17.30 8.59
C LEU A 470 -30.37 18.47 8.31
N ASP A 471 -30.72 19.69 8.75
CA ASP A 471 -29.82 20.85 8.59
C ASP A 471 -28.54 20.70 9.40
N LYS A 472 -28.66 20.20 10.64
CA LYS A 472 -27.51 19.91 11.49
C LYS A 472 -26.65 18.80 10.88
N ALA A 473 -27.27 17.74 10.37
CA ALA A 473 -26.55 16.66 9.69
C ALA A 473 -25.78 17.18 8.46
N ALA A 474 -26.41 18.02 7.64
CA ALA A 474 -25.75 18.64 6.48
C ALA A 474 -24.57 19.54 6.88
N SER A 475 -24.71 20.33 7.96
CA SER A 475 -23.62 21.16 8.49
C SER A 475 -22.43 20.32 8.94
N LEU A 476 -22.68 19.27 9.73
CA LEU A 476 -21.63 18.37 10.23
C LEU A 476 -20.88 17.67 9.09
N LEU A 477 -21.59 17.25 8.05
CA LEU A 477 -21.00 16.62 6.87
C LEU A 477 -20.25 17.65 5.99
N GLY A 478 -20.72 18.89 5.93
CA GLY A 478 -19.99 19.99 5.30
C GLY A 478 -18.64 20.27 5.99
N ASP A 479 -18.63 20.28 7.33
CA ASP A 479 -17.38 20.42 8.09
C ASP A 479 -16.43 19.24 7.85
N ALA A 480 -16.97 18.01 7.82
CA ALA A 480 -16.19 16.81 7.52
C ALA A 480 -15.60 16.83 6.10
N VAL A 481 -16.33 17.32 5.12
CA VAL A 481 -15.84 17.58 3.75
C VAL A 481 -14.66 18.56 3.76
N VAL A 482 -14.75 19.67 4.51
CA VAL A 482 -13.65 20.64 4.62
C VAL A 482 -12.40 20.02 5.26
N MET A 483 -12.57 19.08 6.19
CA MET A 483 -11.46 18.34 6.79
C MET A 483 -10.86 17.33 5.81
N GLU A 484 -11.69 16.56 5.12
CA GLU A 484 -11.27 15.63 4.06
C GLU A 484 -10.46 16.34 2.98
N ASP A 485 -10.95 17.48 2.48
CA ASP A 485 -10.27 18.27 1.42
C ASP A 485 -8.92 18.87 1.87
N LYS A 486 -8.64 18.90 3.18
CA LYS A 486 -7.36 19.37 3.73
C LYS A 486 -6.34 18.25 3.90
N LEU A 487 -6.76 16.99 3.80
CA LEU A 487 -5.83 15.86 3.85
C LEU A 487 -4.84 15.96 2.68
N ASN A 488 -3.60 15.60 2.97
CA ASN A 488 -2.59 15.41 1.95
C ASN A 488 -2.92 14.20 1.10
N TYR A 489 -2.53 14.26 -0.17
CA TYR A 489 -2.72 13.18 -1.11
C TYR A 489 -2.04 11.89 -0.62
N ASN A 490 -2.79 10.80 -0.64
CA ASN A 490 -2.32 9.44 -0.43
C ASN A 490 -3.23 8.49 -1.22
N GLU A 491 -2.76 7.28 -1.50
CA GLU A 491 -3.46 6.34 -2.35
C GLU A 491 -3.56 4.91 -1.81
N PRO A 492 -4.78 4.33 -1.80
CA PRO A 492 -6.04 5.06 -1.71
C PRO A 492 -6.03 6.09 -0.55
N PRO A 493 -6.93 7.08 -0.57
CA PRO A 493 -6.93 8.14 0.45
C PRO A 493 -7.14 7.60 1.86
N ASP A 494 -6.52 8.25 2.84
CA ASP A 494 -6.61 7.83 4.24
C ASP A 494 -8.03 7.93 4.81
N TRP A 495 -8.84 8.87 4.33
CA TRP A 495 -10.29 8.78 4.48
C TRP A 495 -10.85 8.04 3.26
N PHE A 496 -11.05 6.74 3.44
CA PHE A 496 -11.10 5.76 2.35
C PHE A 496 -12.20 6.00 1.29
N PHE A 497 -13.32 6.65 1.66
CA PHE A 497 -14.38 6.99 0.72
C PHE A 497 -14.97 8.37 0.98
N SER A 498 -15.20 9.12 -0.09
CA SER A 498 -15.71 10.49 -0.05
C SER A 498 -16.88 10.74 0.91
N VAL A 499 -16.73 11.72 1.80
CA VAL A 499 -17.80 12.19 2.71
C VAL A 499 -18.96 12.80 1.92
N ARG A 500 -18.70 13.29 0.69
CA ARG A 500 -19.71 13.89 -0.18
C ARG A 500 -20.84 12.94 -0.52
N HIS A 501 -20.61 11.63 -0.49
CA HIS A 501 -21.67 10.63 -0.62
C HIS A 501 -22.72 10.78 0.49
N HIS A 502 -22.28 10.90 1.74
CA HIS A 502 -23.18 11.11 2.88
C HIS A 502 -23.87 12.48 2.80
N LEU A 503 -23.10 13.54 2.52
CA LEU A 503 -23.64 14.91 2.42
C LEU A 503 -24.72 15.02 1.35
N GLY A 504 -24.44 14.51 0.14
CA GLY A 504 -25.38 14.54 -0.96
C GLY A 504 -26.68 13.77 -0.65
N ALA A 505 -26.59 12.62 0.03
CA ALA A 505 -27.77 11.85 0.44
C ALA A 505 -28.63 12.64 1.45
N VAL A 506 -28.00 13.27 2.45
CA VAL A 506 -28.70 14.10 3.45
C VAL A 506 -29.36 15.32 2.79
N LEU A 507 -28.67 15.99 1.85
CA LEU A 507 -29.22 17.13 1.11
C LEU A 507 -30.43 16.74 0.26
N LEU A 508 -30.39 15.58 -0.39
CA LEU A 508 -31.54 15.03 -1.11
C LEU A 508 -32.72 14.80 -0.16
N LYS A 509 -32.50 14.17 1.00
CA LYS A 509 -33.55 13.95 2.00
C LYS A 509 -34.10 15.25 2.57
N ALA A 510 -33.29 16.30 2.64
CA ALA A 510 -33.68 17.64 3.08
C ALA A 510 -34.38 18.49 2.01
N GLY A 511 -34.56 18.00 0.78
CA GLY A 511 -35.15 18.76 -0.32
C GLY A 511 -34.19 19.78 -0.98
N LYS A 512 -32.90 19.77 -0.62
CA LYS A 512 -31.86 20.70 -1.10
C LYS A 512 -31.18 20.15 -2.36
N TYR A 513 -31.96 19.96 -3.42
CA TYR A 513 -31.51 19.26 -4.63
C TYR A 513 -30.41 19.99 -5.41
N PRO A 514 -30.44 21.34 -5.60
CA PRO A 514 -29.36 22.05 -6.27
C PRO A 514 -28.01 21.93 -5.53
N GLU A 515 -28.04 21.95 -4.20
CA GLU A 515 -26.86 21.76 -3.36
C GLU A 515 -26.33 20.32 -3.48
N ALA A 516 -27.22 19.33 -3.50
CA ALA A 516 -26.83 17.93 -3.72
C ALA A 516 -26.18 17.73 -5.10
N GLU A 517 -26.75 18.31 -6.16
CA GLU A 517 -26.15 18.29 -7.51
C GLU A 517 -24.71 18.82 -7.49
N LYS A 518 -24.49 19.99 -6.87
CA LYS A 518 -23.16 20.59 -6.75
C LYS A 518 -22.18 19.69 -6.00
N VAL A 519 -22.61 19.08 -4.90
CA VAL A 519 -21.78 18.19 -4.08
C VAL A 519 -21.33 16.96 -4.88
N TYR A 520 -22.23 16.32 -5.64
CA TYR A 520 -21.85 15.17 -6.46
C TYR A 520 -21.00 15.55 -7.68
N GLN A 521 -21.23 16.71 -8.28
CA GLN A 521 -20.36 17.22 -9.36
C GLN A 521 -18.94 17.47 -8.86
N GLN A 522 -18.78 18.01 -7.64
CA GLN A 522 -17.47 18.18 -7.01
C GLN A 522 -16.80 16.83 -6.72
N ASP A 523 -17.55 15.84 -6.24
CA ASP A 523 -17.01 14.50 -6.05
C ASP A 523 -16.44 13.94 -7.36
N LEU A 524 -17.19 14.05 -8.46
CA LEU A 524 -16.80 13.52 -9.77
C LEU A 524 -15.62 14.25 -10.43
N GLN A 525 -15.24 15.43 -9.94
CA GLN A 525 -14.00 16.10 -10.37
C GLN A 525 -12.76 15.41 -9.80
N THR A 526 -12.87 14.85 -8.59
CA THR A 526 -11.80 14.10 -7.92
C THR A 526 -11.90 12.61 -8.25
N TRP A 527 -13.07 12.01 -8.02
CA TRP A 527 -13.38 10.61 -8.24
C TRP A 527 -14.12 10.43 -9.56
N ARG A 528 -13.36 10.49 -10.66
CA ARG A 528 -13.91 10.36 -12.02
C ARG A 528 -14.69 9.05 -12.14
N LYS A 529 -15.86 9.10 -12.79
CA LYS A 529 -16.72 7.92 -13.05
C LYS A 529 -17.19 7.18 -11.78
N ASN A 530 -17.13 7.79 -10.59
CA ASN A 530 -17.55 7.16 -9.34
C ASN A 530 -19.06 6.83 -9.32
N GLY A 531 -19.39 5.54 -9.32
CA GLY A 531 -20.77 5.05 -9.39
C GLY A 531 -21.66 5.51 -8.23
N TRP A 532 -21.09 5.70 -7.04
CA TRP A 532 -21.84 6.19 -5.87
C TRP A 532 -22.31 7.63 -6.06
N ALA A 533 -21.43 8.51 -6.53
CA ALA A 533 -21.77 9.90 -6.83
C ALA A 533 -22.68 10.02 -8.06
N LEU A 534 -22.47 9.20 -9.10
CA LEU A 534 -23.34 9.17 -10.28
C LEU A 534 -24.78 8.77 -9.92
N ALA A 535 -24.97 7.79 -9.04
CA ALA A 535 -26.30 7.41 -8.54
C ALA A 535 -26.98 8.58 -7.80
N GLY A 536 -26.24 9.26 -6.92
CA GLY A 536 -26.74 10.42 -6.19
C GLY A 536 -27.07 11.62 -7.11
N LEU A 537 -26.20 11.90 -8.09
CA LEU A 537 -26.40 12.98 -9.06
C LEU A 537 -27.62 12.72 -9.94
N HIS A 538 -27.80 11.48 -10.41
CA HIS A 538 -29.00 11.07 -11.14
C HIS A 538 -30.28 11.37 -10.33
N ASN A 539 -30.28 11.05 -9.03
CA ASN A 539 -31.43 11.28 -8.17
C ASN A 539 -31.72 12.78 -8.00
N ALA A 540 -30.69 13.60 -7.78
CA ALA A 540 -30.83 15.05 -7.67
C ALA A 540 -31.44 15.65 -8.95
N LEU A 541 -30.92 15.29 -10.12
CA LEU A 541 -31.41 15.76 -11.41
C LEU A 541 -32.86 15.33 -11.68
N THR A 542 -33.20 14.09 -11.30
CA THR A 542 -34.57 13.57 -11.43
C THR A 542 -35.55 14.36 -10.56
N LEU A 543 -35.20 14.61 -9.29
CA LEU A 543 -36.03 15.40 -8.35
C LEU A 543 -36.19 16.86 -8.78
N MET A 544 -35.26 17.39 -9.57
CA MET A 544 -35.36 18.71 -10.21
C MET A 544 -36.03 18.70 -11.59
N ASN A 545 -36.57 17.56 -12.05
CA ASN A 545 -37.16 17.38 -13.38
C ASN A 545 -36.21 17.68 -14.57
N LYS A 546 -34.89 17.61 -14.37
CA LYS A 546 -33.85 17.77 -15.42
C LYS A 546 -33.65 16.45 -16.20
N LYS A 547 -34.66 16.06 -16.98
CA LYS A 547 -34.77 14.71 -17.58
C LYS A 547 -33.61 14.35 -18.53
N SER A 548 -33.16 15.29 -19.37
CA SER A 548 -32.10 15.04 -20.36
C SER A 548 -30.76 14.78 -19.68
N GLU A 549 -30.42 15.61 -18.70
CA GLU A 549 -29.23 15.50 -17.86
C GLU A 549 -29.26 14.22 -17.04
N ALA A 550 -30.39 13.93 -16.38
CA ALA A 550 -30.56 12.70 -15.62
C ALA A 550 -30.31 11.46 -16.49
N GLN A 551 -30.83 11.41 -17.72
CA GLN A 551 -30.62 10.28 -18.62
C GLN A 551 -29.14 10.10 -19.00
N LYS A 552 -28.39 11.18 -19.22
CA LYS A 552 -26.94 11.12 -19.47
C LYS A 552 -26.19 10.54 -18.27
N ILE A 553 -26.50 11.03 -17.06
CA ILE A 553 -25.90 10.52 -15.82
C ILE A 553 -26.29 9.06 -15.58
N LYS A 554 -27.50 8.65 -15.94
CA LYS A 554 -27.93 7.25 -15.84
C LYS A 554 -27.08 6.33 -16.73
N SER A 555 -26.78 6.75 -17.95
CA SER A 555 -25.88 6.00 -18.84
C SER A 555 -24.49 5.85 -18.22
N ALA A 556 -23.90 6.97 -17.76
CA ALA A 556 -22.60 6.96 -17.11
C ALA A 556 -22.58 6.05 -15.86
N PHE A 557 -23.63 6.09 -15.03
CA PHE A 557 -23.77 5.19 -13.89
C PHE A 557 -23.79 3.73 -14.32
N ASN A 558 -24.59 3.37 -15.33
CA ASN A 558 -24.68 1.99 -15.80
C ASN A 558 -23.32 1.49 -16.32
N ASP A 559 -22.55 2.35 -17.01
CA ASP A 559 -21.21 2.01 -17.49
C ASP A 559 -20.21 1.81 -16.34
N SER A 560 -20.24 2.69 -15.34
CA SER A 560 -19.38 2.59 -14.14
C SER A 560 -19.71 1.42 -13.23
N TRP A 561 -20.97 0.97 -13.22
CA TRP A 561 -21.50 -0.03 -12.27
C TRP A 561 -21.74 -1.40 -12.91
N LYS A 562 -21.31 -1.63 -14.15
CA LYS A 562 -21.59 -2.86 -14.92
C LYS A 562 -20.94 -4.13 -14.35
N TYR A 563 -19.88 -4.00 -13.55
CA TYR A 563 -19.18 -5.11 -12.90
C TYR A 563 -19.61 -5.33 -11.45
N ALA A 564 -20.51 -4.50 -10.93
CA ALA A 564 -20.93 -4.57 -9.55
C ALA A 564 -21.74 -5.84 -9.25
N ASP A 565 -21.53 -6.40 -8.07
CA ASP A 565 -22.32 -7.53 -7.55
C ASP A 565 -23.50 -7.08 -6.65
N ILE A 566 -23.65 -5.76 -6.48
CA ILE A 566 -24.77 -5.13 -5.77
C ILE A 566 -25.46 -4.07 -6.63
N LYS A 567 -26.72 -3.80 -6.29
CA LYS A 567 -27.46 -2.65 -6.82
C LYS A 567 -27.47 -1.56 -5.76
N ILE A 568 -27.25 -0.32 -6.18
CA ILE A 568 -27.37 0.85 -5.32
C ILE A 568 -28.45 1.78 -5.86
N GLN A 569 -29.24 2.35 -4.96
CA GLN A 569 -30.28 3.35 -5.27
C GLN A 569 -29.93 4.73 -4.71
N SER A 570 -28.97 4.79 -3.79
CA SER A 570 -28.45 6.00 -3.15
C SER A 570 -26.93 5.95 -3.12
N SER A 571 -26.30 7.11 -2.99
CA SER A 571 -24.86 7.26 -2.78
C SER A 571 -24.41 6.80 -1.39
N SER A 572 -25.35 6.73 -0.43
CA SER A 572 -25.11 6.42 0.97
C SER A 572 -26.40 5.98 1.68
N SER A 573 -26.28 5.06 2.64
CA SER A 573 -27.36 4.60 3.50
C SER A 573 -27.52 5.42 4.79
N ILE A 574 -26.76 6.50 5.00
CA ILE A 574 -26.82 7.33 6.24
C ILE A 574 -28.21 7.91 6.51
N THR A 575 -29.03 8.00 5.47
CA THR A 575 -30.39 8.53 5.50
C THR A 575 -31.47 7.47 5.65
N ASP A 576 -31.11 6.20 5.49
CA ASP A 576 -32.02 5.05 5.61
C ASP A 576 -32.22 4.77 7.09
#